data_AF-A0A5N6BKA0-F1
#
_entry.id   AF-A0A5N6BKA0-F1
#
_cell.length_a   1.000
_cell.length_b   1.000
_cell.length_c   1.000
_cell.angle_alpha   90.00
_cell.angle_beta   90.00
_cell.angle_gamma   90.00
#
_symmetry.space_group_name_H-M   'P 1'
#
loop_
_entity.id
_entity.type
_entity.pdbx_description
1 polymer ?
#
loop_
_entity_poly.entity_id
_entity_poly.type
_entity_poly.pdbx_seq_one_letter_code
_entity_poly.pdbx_strand_id
1 'polypeptide(L)'
;MTDPIPQEYKGGVPYLNVHDAKAAIDFYRRAFGAEVSIEIPRQGDKIAHAEFRIGEAVFMLRDEYPEYRFRSPKTIGGTPVNLLVFVPDVETFAERAIAAGARVIRPLEMQFHGDLQVELEDPFGHSWFFSSRVTDMTAQELKETASAVDL
;
A
#
# COMPACT_ATOMS: atom_id res chain seq x y z
N MET A 1 15.81 29.03 -9.89
CA MET A 1 15.16 28.09 -10.83
C MET A 1 14.56 27.00 -9.97
N THR A 2 13.30 26.65 -10.21
CA THR A 2 12.62 25.56 -9.49
C THR A 2 13.12 24.23 -10.03
N ASP A 3 13.45 23.28 -9.14
CA ASP A 3 13.76 21.91 -9.55
C ASP A 3 12.47 21.27 -10.12
N PRO A 4 12.47 20.77 -11.37
CA PRO A 4 11.28 20.14 -11.94
C PRO A 4 10.95 18.78 -11.31
N ILE A 5 11.85 18.20 -10.50
CA ILE A 5 11.63 16.96 -9.77
C ILE A 5 11.48 17.29 -8.28
N PRO A 6 10.28 17.18 -7.70
CA PRO A 6 10.09 17.40 -6.28
C PRO A 6 10.89 16.38 -5.46
N GLN A 7 11.65 16.86 -4.47
CA GLN A 7 12.57 16.03 -3.68
C GLN A 7 11.84 15.07 -2.73
N GLU A 8 10.60 15.39 -2.39
CA GLU A 8 9.70 14.58 -1.58
C GLU A 8 9.27 13.28 -2.28
N TYR A 9 9.36 13.21 -3.62
CA TYR A 9 8.99 12.05 -4.42
C TYR A 9 10.23 11.29 -4.89
N LYS A 10 10.63 10.30 -4.10
CA LYS A 10 11.72 9.38 -4.46
C LYS A 10 11.20 8.27 -5.40
N GLY A 11 10.86 8.64 -6.64
CA GLY A 11 10.42 7.71 -7.68
C GLY A 11 8.92 7.77 -7.99
N GLY A 12 8.36 6.66 -8.50
CA GLY A 12 6.94 6.59 -8.84
C GLY A 12 6.06 6.61 -7.59
N VAL A 13 5.01 7.44 -7.62
CA VAL A 13 4.05 7.59 -6.50
C VAL A 13 2.71 6.99 -6.92
N PRO A 14 2.27 5.88 -6.30
CA PRO A 14 0.95 5.34 -6.57
C PRO A 14 -0.15 6.31 -6.15
N TYR A 15 -1.18 6.44 -6.98
CA TYR A 15 -2.35 7.26 -6.69
C TYR A 15 -3.59 6.36 -6.53
N LEU A 16 -4.00 6.18 -5.28
CA LEU A 16 -5.08 5.31 -4.88
C LEU A 16 -6.42 6.04 -5.08
N ASN A 17 -7.34 5.36 -5.77
CA ASN A 17 -8.73 5.78 -5.86
C ASN A 17 -9.56 4.90 -4.93
N VAL A 18 -10.39 5.50 -4.10
CA VAL A 18 -11.24 4.78 -3.15
C VAL A 18 -12.67 5.34 -3.19
N HIS A 19 -13.65 4.52 -2.82
CA HIS A 19 -15.05 4.98 -2.80
C HIS A 19 -15.36 5.94 -1.65
N ASP A 20 -14.50 5.96 -0.62
CA ASP A 20 -14.55 6.86 0.54
C ASP A 20 -13.13 7.17 1.03
N ALA A 21 -12.61 8.35 0.67
CA ALA A 21 -11.24 8.72 1.02
C ALA A 21 -11.04 9.08 2.49
N LYS A 22 -12.07 9.61 3.16
CA LYS A 22 -11.97 9.96 4.58
C LYS A 22 -11.87 8.71 5.43
N ALA A 23 -12.73 7.73 5.17
CA ALA A 23 -12.66 6.44 5.83
C ALA A 23 -11.32 5.75 5.55
N ALA A 24 -10.77 5.89 4.34
CA ALA A 24 -9.47 5.31 3.99
C ALA A 24 -8.32 5.96 4.74
N ILE A 25 -8.28 7.29 4.80
CA ILE A 25 -7.28 8.03 5.59
C ILE A 25 -7.31 7.59 7.05
N ASP A 26 -8.50 7.53 7.63
CA ASP A 26 -8.71 7.13 9.02
C ASP A 26 -8.28 5.68 9.27
N PHE A 27 -8.59 4.78 8.34
CA PHE A 27 -8.12 3.39 8.39
C PHE A 27 -6.59 3.34 8.30
N TYR A 28 -5.95 4.00 7.33
CA TYR A 28 -4.49 3.97 7.15
C TYR A 28 -3.74 4.56 8.35
N ARG A 29 -4.26 5.62 8.99
CA ARG A 29 -3.70 6.14 10.25
C ARG A 29 -3.68 5.08 11.34
N ARG A 30 -4.78 4.36 11.55
CA ARG A 30 -4.90 3.36 12.63
C ARG A 30 -4.20 2.04 12.30
N ALA A 31 -4.40 1.53 11.09
CA ALA A 31 -3.95 0.21 10.65
C ALA A 31 -2.46 0.22 10.28
N PHE A 32 -2.04 1.23 9.51
CA PHE A 32 -0.71 1.29 8.90
C PHE A 32 0.21 2.30 9.58
N GLY A 33 -0.30 3.07 10.56
CA GLY A 33 0.46 4.15 11.18
C GLY A 33 0.77 5.27 10.17
N ALA A 34 -0.13 5.48 9.20
CA ALA A 34 0.13 6.42 8.12
C ALA A 34 0.18 7.86 8.62
N GLU A 35 1.17 8.61 8.13
CA GLU A 35 1.31 10.05 8.34
C GLU A 35 0.74 10.79 7.15
N VAL A 36 -0.31 11.59 7.36
CA VAL A 36 -1.02 12.31 6.29
C VAL A 36 -0.55 13.76 6.29
N SER A 37 0.00 14.21 5.18
CA SER A 37 0.64 15.53 5.05
C SER A 37 -0.27 16.57 4.41
N ILE A 38 -1.10 16.16 3.46
CA ILE A 38 -1.95 17.06 2.67
C ILE A 38 -3.34 16.44 2.56
N GLU A 39 -4.37 17.25 2.75
CA GLU A 39 -5.77 16.91 2.46
C GLU A 39 -6.44 18.10 1.77
N ILE A 40 -6.88 17.90 0.53
CA ILE A 40 -7.58 18.90 -0.27
C ILE A 40 -9.03 18.45 -0.43
N PRO A 41 -9.99 19.12 0.24
CA PRO A 41 -11.39 18.77 0.13
C PRO A 41 -11.95 19.12 -1.25
N ARG A 42 -12.99 18.38 -1.66
CA ARG A 42 -13.90 18.74 -2.75
C ARG A 42 -15.27 19.10 -2.17
N GLN A 43 -16.15 19.67 -2.99
CA GLN A 43 -17.56 19.84 -2.62
C GLN A 43 -18.20 18.49 -2.23
N GLY A 44 -19.05 18.54 -1.21
CA GLY A 44 -19.84 17.41 -0.75
C GLY A 44 -18.99 16.31 -0.13
N ASP A 45 -18.45 16.54 1.06
CA ASP A 45 -17.73 15.59 1.94
C ASP A 45 -16.61 14.71 1.34
N LYS A 46 -16.25 14.95 0.08
CA LYS A 46 -15.26 14.19 -0.67
C LYS A 46 -13.88 14.82 -0.58
N ILE A 47 -12.84 14.02 -0.81
CA ILE A 47 -11.45 14.44 -0.94
C ILE A 47 -11.07 14.44 -2.42
N ALA A 48 -10.59 15.59 -2.91
CA ALA A 48 -10.06 15.72 -4.26
C ALA A 48 -8.64 15.13 -4.35
N HIS A 49 -7.86 15.27 -3.29
CA HIS A 49 -6.49 14.80 -3.20
C HIS A 49 -6.05 14.75 -1.73
N ALA A 50 -5.29 13.73 -1.38
CA ALA A 50 -4.54 13.65 -0.14
C ALA A 50 -3.19 12.98 -0.39
N GLU A 51 -2.24 13.26 0.49
CA GLU A 51 -0.92 12.63 0.49
C GLU A 51 -0.66 12.01 1.85
N PHE A 52 -0.11 10.80 1.84
CA PHE A 52 0.26 10.12 3.05
C PHE A 52 1.52 9.27 2.88
N ARG A 53 2.12 8.93 4.02
CA ARG A 53 3.33 8.11 4.10
C ARG A 53 3.11 6.90 4.97
N ILE A 54 3.75 5.79 4.60
CA ILE A 54 3.95 4.62 5.46
C ILE A 54 5.46 4.41 5.54
N GLY A 55 6.06 4.77 6.67
CA GLY A 55 7.52 4.85 6.78
C GLY A 55 8.11 5.83 5.75
N GLU A 56 8.95 5.32 4.84
CA GLU A 56 9.54 6.15 3.78
C GLU A 56 8.69 6.27 2.50
N ALA A 57 7.75 5.36 2.31
CA ALA A 57 6.95 5.27 1.08
C ALA A 57 5.89 6.37 1.02
N VAL A 58 5.74 6.98 -0.15
CA VAL A 58 4.76 8.06 -0.42
C VAL A 58 3.63 7.53 -1.28
N PHE A 59 2.41 7.92 -0.93
CA PHE A 59 1.20 7.59 -1.65
C PHE A 59 0.31 8.82 -1.79
N MET A 60 -0.45 8.85 -2.88
CA MET A 60 -1.54 9.80 -3.08
C MET A 60 -2.88 9.08 -2.99
N LEU A 61 -3.91 9.77 -2.52
CA LEU A 61 -5.26 9.24 -2.35
C LEU A 61 -6.30 10.24 -2.80
N ARG A 62 -7.41 9.75 -3.36
CA ARG A 62 -8.62 10.54 -3.56
C ARG A 62 -9.85 9.67 -3.58
N ASP A 63 -11.00 10.30 -3.46
CA ASP A 63 -12.25 9.66 -3.82
C ASP A 63 -12.30 9.31 -5.30
N GLU A 64 -13.07 8.29 -5.64
CA GLU A 64 -13.34 7.93 -7.02
C GLU A 64 -14.26 8.97 -7.70
N TYR A 65 -14.00 9.19 -8.98
CA TYR A 65 -14.76 10.07 -9.85
C TYR A 65 -14.87 9.38 -11.23
N PRO A 66 -15.88 8.51 -11.43
CA PRO A 66 -16.03 7.72 -12.64
C PRO A 66 -16.09 8.56 -13.93
N GLU A 67 -16.57 9.80 -13.85
CA GLU A 67 -16.61 10.78 -14.94
C GLU A 67 -15.20 11.18 -15.44
N TYR A 68 -14.20 11.10 -14.57
CA TYR A 68 -12.78 11.30 -14.91
C TYR A 68 -12.02 9.97 -15.05
N ARG A 69 -12.72 8.84 -15.07
CA ARG A 69 -12.16 7.47 -15.09
C ARG A 69 -11.32 7.12 -13.85
N PHE A 70 -11.52 7.84 -12.76
CA PHE A 70 -10.90 7.53 -11.46
C PHE A 70 -11.84 6.55 -10.75
N ARG A 71 -11.46 5.28 -10.70
CA ARG A 71 -12.33 4.21 -10.18
C ARG A 71 -11.63 3.45 -9.08
N SER A 72 -12.35 3.19 -8.00
CA SER A 72 -11.85 2.36 -6.91
C SER A 72 -11.86 0.87 -7.28
N PRO A 73 -11.06 0.03 -6.59
CA PRO A 73 -11.10 -1.42 -6.76
C PRO A 73 -12.52 -1.98 -6.64
N LYS A 74 -13.28 -1.51 -5.65
CA LYS A 74 -14.67 -1.91 -5.44
C LYS A 74 -15.58 -1.64 -6.64
N THR A 75 -15.38 -0.52 -7.33
CA THR A 75 -16.15 -0.14 -8.53
C THR A 75 -15.81 -0.98 -9.75
N ILE A 76 -14.57 -1.47 -9.86
CA ILE A 76 -14.12 -2.27 -11.03
C ILE A 76 -14.03 -3.77 -10.75
N GLY A 77 -14.36 -4.21 -9.53
CA GLY A 77 -14.37 -5.63 -9.14
C GLY A 77 -13.01 -6.18 -8.68
N GLY A 78 -12.06 -5.33 -8.31
CA GLY A 78 -10.75 -5.72 -7.78
C GLY A 78 -9.64 -4.73 -8.14
N THR A 79 -8.40 -5.06 -7.79
CA THR A 79 -7.21 -4.32 -8.24
C THR A 79 -6.24 -5.26 -8.97
N PRO A 80 -5.72 -4.87 -10.16
CA PRO A 80 -4.69 -5.63 -10.85
C PRO A 80 -3.27 -5.26 -10.37
N VAL A 81 -3.14 -4.30 -9.46
CA VAL A 81 -1.86 -3.82 -8.94
C VAL A 81 -1.79 -4.14 -7.44
N ASN A 82 -0.66 -4.69 -7.03
CA ASN A 82 -0.30 -4.85 -5.63
C ASN A 82 0.72 -3.78 -5.23
N LEU A 83 0.60 -3.29 -4.00
CA LEU A 83 1.49 -2.29 -3.42
C LEU A 83 2.43 -2.97 -2.42
N LEU A 84 3.74 -2.96 -2.67
CA LEU A 84 4.73 -3.51 -1.74
C LEU A 84 5.33 -2.40 -0.87
N VAL A 85 5.29 -2.58 0.45
CA VAL A 85 5.88 -1.67 1.42
C VAL A 85 6.74 -2.45 2.40
N PHE A 86 8.00 -2.03 2.56
CA PHE A 86 8.86 -2.56 3.61
C PHE A 86 8.61 -1.85 4.93
N VAL A 87 8.50 -2.63 6.00
CA VAL A 87 8.33 -2.16 7.37
C VAL A 87 9.39 -2.80 8.29
N PRO A 88 9.77 -2.14 9.39
CA PRO A 88 10.81 -2.69 10.28
C PRO A 88 10.41 -4.02 10.95
N ASP A 89 9.12 -4.18 11.25
CA ASP A 89 8.56 -5.37 11.89
C ASP A 89 7.18 -5.66 11.27
N VAL A 90 7.15 -6.62 10.35
CA VAL A 90 5.95 -7.03 9.62
C VAL A 90 4.97 -7.81 10.49
N GLU A 91 5.43 -8.52 11.53
CA GLU A 91 4.57 -9.28 12.44
C GLU A 91 3.67 -8.33 13.22
N THR A 92 4.28 -7.41 13.97
CA THR A 92 3.54 -6.41 14.75
C THR A 92 2.69 -5.51 13.85
N PHE A 93 3.19 -5.17 12.65
CA PHE A 93 2.44 -4.38 11.68
C PHE A 93 1.18 -5.12 11.20
N ALA A 94 1.30 -6.39 10.83
CA ALA A 94 0.21 -7.20 10.32
C ALA A 94 -0.88 -7.39 11.38
N GLU A 95 -0.51 -7.70 12.63
CA GLU A 95 -1.46 -7.83 13.74
C GLU A 95 -2.30 -6.56 13.91
N ARG A 96 -1.66 -5.39 13.94
CA ARG A 96 -2.35 -4.10 14.03
C ARG A 96 -3.28 -3.86 12.84
N ALA A 97 -2.80 -4.13 11.62
CA ALA A 97 -3.58 -3.93 10.41
C ALA A 97 -4.84 -4.81 10.38
N ILE A 98 -4.69 -6.09 10.73
CA ILE A 98 -5.79 -7.06 10.79
C ILE A 98 -6.79 -6.65 11.87
N ALA A 99 -6.32 -6.28 13.07
CA ALA A 99 -7.18 -5.79 14.14
C ALA A 99 -7.97 -4.52 13.76
N ALA A 100 -7.41 -3.69 12.88
CA ALA A 100 -8.06 -2.49 12.35
C ALA A 100 -9.04 -2.76 11.19
N GLY A 101 -9.11 -4.00 10.69
CA GLY A 101 -10.06 -4.43 9.66
C GLY A 101 -9.44 -4.79 8.30
N ALA A 102 -8.12 -4.91 8.19
CA ALA A 102 -7.50 -5.49 6.99
C ALA A 102 -7.83 -6.99 6.88
N ARG A 103 -8.07 -7.47 5.67
CA ARG A 103 -8.35 -8.88 5.38
C ARG A 103 -7.06 -9.58 4.95
N VAL A 104 -6.73 -10.71 5.56
CA VAL A 104 -5.60 -11.55 5.12
C VAL A 104 -5.95 -12.21 3.80
N ILE A 105 -5.10 -12.02 2.79
CA ILE A 105 -5.17 -12.67 1.47
C ILE A 105 -4.20 -13.85 1.42
N ARG A 106 -2.95 -13.59 1.80
CA ARG A 106 -1.93 -14.59 2.04
C ARG A 106 -1.39 -14.39 3.45
N PRO A 107 -1.32 -15.44 4.27
CA PRO A 107 -0.82 -15.33 5.64
C PRO A 107 0.65 -14.90 5.64
N LEU A 108 1.12 -14.48 6.82
CA LEU A 108 2.51 -14.11 7.01
C LEU A 108 3.40 -15.34 6.84
N GLU A 109 4.28 -15.31 5.84
CA GLU A 109 5.13 -16.44 5.48
C GLU A 109 6.52 -15.98 5.02
N MET A 110 7.53 -16.81 5.30
CA MET A 110 8.87 -16.63 4.75
C MET A 110 8.82 -16.90 3.24
N GLN A 111 9.28 -15.94 2.46
CA GLN A 111 9.31 -16.06 1.01
C GLN A 111 10.66 -16.59 0.53
N PHE A 112 10.66 -17.19 -0.67
CA PHE A 112 11.89 -17.70 -1.29
C PHE A 112 12.97 -16.62 -1.45
N HIS A 113 12.56 -15.34 -1.54
CA HIS A 113 13.44 -14.19 -1.69
C HIS A 113 13.93 -13.57 -0.37
N GLY A 114 13.78 -14.27 0.76
CA GLY A 114 14.41 -13.90 2.04
C GLY A 114 13.67 -12.84 2.85
N ASP A 115 12.47 -12.46 2.40
CA ASP A 115 11.57 -11.57 3.14
C ASP A 115 10.53 -12.38 3.92
N LEU A 116 10.22 -11.92 5.13
CA LEU A 116 8.97 -12.30 5.80
C LEU A 116 7.89 -11.36 5.27
N GLN A 117 6.80 -11.91 4.72
CA GLN A 117 5.83 -11.14 3.95
C GLN A 117 4.40 -11.59 4.20
N VAL A 118 3.48 -10.63 4.23
CA VAL A 118 2.02 -10.86 4.28
C VAL A 118 1.36 -10.14 3.12
N GLU A 119 0.27 -10.69 2.59
CA GLU A 119 -0.63 -9.97 1.69
C GLU A 119 -1.95 -9.64 2.40
N LEU A 120 -2.27 -8.36 2.46
CA LEU A 120 -3.48 -7.83 3.07
C LEU A 120 -4.31 -7.07 2.04
N GLU A 121 -5.63 -7.22 2.09
CA GLU A 121 -6.57 -6.34 1.39
C GLU A 121 -7.15 -5.33 2.39
N ASP A 122 -7.12 -4.05 2.04
CA ASP A 122 -7.77 -3.02 2.84
C ASP A 122 -9.29 -2.97 2.62
N PRO A 123 -10.07 -2.30 3.49
CA PRO A 123 -11.52 -2.19 3.34
C PRO A 123 -12.01 -1.52 2.03
N PHE A 124 -11.10 -0.92 1.26
CA PHE A 124 -11.37 -0.22 -0.01
C PHE A 124 -11.03 -1.08 -1.24
N GLY A 125 -10.46 -2.26 -1.02
CA GLY A 125 -10.17 -3.29 -2.00
C GLY A 125 -8.79 -3.21 -2.64
N HIS A 126 -7.85 -2.40 -2.10
CA HIS A 126 -6.47 -2.44 -2.57
C HIS A 126 -5.72 -3.61 -1.92
N SER A 127 -4.85 -4.26 -2.68
CA SER A 127 -3.97 -5.33 -2.19
C SER A 127 -2.59 -4.77 -1.88
N TRP A 128 -2.14 -5.06 -0.66
CA TRP A 128 -0.90 -4.62 -0.07
C TRP A 128 -0.05 -5.81 0.32
N PHE A 129 1.19 -5.81 -0.12
CA PHE A 129 2.23 -6.62 0.47
C PHE A 129 3.01 -5.80 1.48
N PHE A 130 3.13 -6.32 2.70
CA PHE A 130 4.03 -5.77 3.70
C PHE A 130 5.14 -6.78 3.96
N SER A 131 6.38 -6.30 3.99
CA SER A 131 7.55 -7.16 4.13
C SER A 131 8.55 -6.60 5.14
N SER A 132 9.25 -7.50 5.83
CA SER A 132 10.51 -7.21 6.52
C SER A 132 11.60 -8.11 5.94
N ARG A 133 12.74 -7.52 5.60
CA ARG A 133 13.92 -8.26 5.14
C ARG A 133 14.49 -9.07 6.30
N VAL A 134 14.53 -10.40 6.15
CA VAL A 134 15.17 -11.29 7.13
C VAL A 134 16.58 -11.68 6.67
N THR A 135 16.72 -12.02 5.39
CA THR A 135 18.01 -12.45 4.81
C THR A 135 18.24 -11.77 3.47
N ASP A 136 19.40 -11.16 3.30
CA ASP A 136 19.83 -10.65 1.99
C ASP A 136 20.24 -11.80 1.09
N MET A 137 19.78 -11.76 -0.17
CA MET A 137 20.03 -12.81 -1.15
C MET A 137 20.70 -12.23 -2.40
N THR A 138 21.69 -12.96 -2.92
CA THR A 138 22.26 -12.70 -4.23
C THR A 138 21.30 -13.09 -5.35
N ALA A 139 21.48 -12.52 -6.54
CA ALA A 139 20.67 -12.89 -7.70
C ALA A 139 20.79 -14.38 -8.08
N GLN A 140 21.89 -15.05 -7.71
CA GLN A 140 22.07 -16.48 -7.92
C GLN A 140 21.24 -17.29 -6.92
N GLU A 141 21.34 -16.98 -5.62
CA GLU A 141 20.54 -17.63 -4.57
C GLU A 141 19.03 -17.44 -4.81
N LEU A 142 18.60 -16.27 -5.28
CA LEU A 142 17.21 -16.01 -5.66
C LEU A 142 16.73 -16.95 -6.77
N LYS A 143 17.55 -17.17 -7.82
CA LYS A 143 17.19 -18.07 -8.91
C LYS A 143 17.12 -19.52 -8.45
N GLU A 144 18.08 -19.94 -7.64
CA GLU A 144 18.15 -21.30 -7.10
C GLU A 144 16.94 -21.60 -6.20
N THR A 145 16.67 -20.72 -5.22
CA THR A 145 15.51 -20.85 -4.32
C THR A 145 14.17 -20.76 -5.05
N ALA A 146 14.01 -19.83 -6.00
CA ALA A 146 12.79 -19.72 -6.81
C ALA A 146 12.50 -20.99 -7.61
N SER A 147 13.53 -21.69 -8.11
CA SER A 147 13.35 -22.97 -8.83
C SER A 147 13.03 -24.17 -7.93
N ALA A 148 13.20 -24.02 -6.61
CA ALA A 148 12.90 -25.05 -5.63
C ALA A 148 11.49 -24.92 -5.02
N VAL A 149 10.78 -23.84 -5.32
CA VAL A 149 9.38 -23.62 -4.91
C VAL A 149 8.47 -23.65 -6.13
N ASP A 150 7.28 -24.22 -5.98
CA ASP A 150 6.24 -24.19 -7.02
C ASP A 150 5.49 -22.86 -6.87
N LEU A 151 5.73 -21.93 -7.80
CA LEU A 151 5.22 -20.55 -7.77
C LEU A 151 3.76 -20.44 -8.23
#